data_AF-A0A0L0HA50-F1
#
_entry.id   AF-A0A0L0HA50-F1
#
_cell.length_a   1.000
_cell.length_b   1.000
_cell.length_c   1.000
_cell.angle_alpha   90.00
_cell.angle_beta   90.00
_cell.angle_gamma   90.00
#
_symmetry.space_group_name_H-M   'P 1'
#
loop_
_entity.id
_entity.type
_entity.pdbx_description
1 polymer ?
#
loop_
_entity_poly.entity_id
_entity_poly.type
_entity_poly.pdbx_seq_one_letter_code
_entity_poly.pdbx_strand_id
1 'polypeptide(L)'
;MVSEHTVACMGYSRNVENVEYTFRAYTGIPVDSPLPLFMRLIARLVKRSTGKRLKLQGLGRHTRDEIYEIGCRDLKAIADFLGNKPFMMGDKPTTVDASVFAILASIMWIPVEFPMKSHAYQELPVLDQYLHRVRKQVWGNTVETWYTGGEEAARMYTRLDQ
;
A
#
# COMPACT_ATOMS: atom_id res chain seq x y z
N MET A 1 -12.07 -10.09 6.23
CA MET A 1 -12.74 -8.85 6.69
C MET A 1 -11.76 -7.67 6.63
N VAL A 2 -10.71 -7.64 7.46
CA VAL A 2 -9.68 -6.56 7.42
C VAL A 2 -9.04 -6.43 6.03
N SER A 3 -8.64 -7.54 5.40
CA SER A 3 -7.98 -7.51 4.08
C SER A 3 -8.84 -6.89 2.97
N GLU A 4 -10.16 -7.09 2.98
CA GLU A 4 -11.03 -6.62 1.90
C GLU A 4 -11.25 -5.10 1.97
N HIS A 5 -11.55 -4.58 3.16
CA HIS A 5 -11.74 -3.15 3.37
C HIS A 5 -10.43 -2.38 3.20
N THR A 6 -9.32 -2.89 3.73
CA THR A 6 -7.99 -2.27 3.56
C THR A 6 -7.60 -2.19 2.08
N VAL A 7 -7.78 -3.29 1.33
CA VAL A 7 -7.50 -3.33 -0.12
C VAL A 7 -8.45 -2.40 -0.89
N ALA A 8 -9.71 -2.29 -0.48
CA ALA A 8 -10.67 -1.37 -1.09
C ALA A 8 -10.30 0.10 -0.82
N CYS A 9 -9.86 0.46 0.38
CA CYS A 9 -9.38 1.81 0.72
C CYS A 9 -8.13 2.18 -0.08
N MET A 10 -7.17 1.27 -0.20
CA MET A 10 -6.01 1.42 -1.07
C MET A 10 -6.42 1.55 -2.55
N GLY A 11 -7.39 0.76 -3.01
CA GLY A 11 -7.94 0.84 -4.35
C GLY A 11 -8.57 2.21 -4.64
N TYR A 12 -9.26 2.80 -3.65
CA TYR A 12 -9.79 4.15 -3.72
C TYR A 12 -8.68 5.18 -3.87
N SER A 13 -7.67 5.16 -2.99
CA SER A 13 -6.60 6.17 -2.99
C SER A 13 -5.84 6.19 -4.32
N ARG A 14 -5.50 5.02 -4.87
CA ARG A 14 -4.74 4.92 -6.12
C ARG A 14 -5.57 5.19 -7.36
N ASN A 15 -6.76 4.60 -7.46
CA ASN A 15 -7.49 4.56 -8.74
C ASN A 15 -8.60 5.60 -8.84
N VAL A 16 -9.06 6.16 -7.72
CA VAL A 16 -10.13 7.18 -7.72
C VAL A 16 -9.55 8.57 -7.50
N GLU A 17 -8.66 8.73 -6.53
CA GLU A 17 -8.03 10.03 -6.22
C GLU A 17 -6.78 10.27 -7.07
N ASN A 18 -5.85 9.31 -7.09
CA ASN A 18 -4.49 9.52 -7.57
C ASN A 18 -4.17 8.76 -8.87
N VAL A 19 -5.15 8.47 -9.73
CA VAL A 19 -4.95 7.55 -10.88
C VAL A 19 -3.88 8.04 -11.86
N GLU A 20 -3.83 9.35 -12.13
CA GLU A 20 -2.83 9.94 -13.01
C GLU A 20 -1.44 9.91 -12.37
N TYR A 21 -1.35 10.25 -11.08
CA TYR A 21 -0.10 10.20 -10.32
C TYR A 21 0.43 8.75 -10.22
N THR A 22 -0.46 7.80 -9.95
CA THR A 22 -0.15 6.38 -9.85
C THR A 22 0.37 5.84 -11.19
N PHE A 23 -0.25 6.24 -12.31
CA PHE A 23 0.24 5.87 -13.63
C PHE A 23 1.64 6.42 -13.88
N ARG A 24 1.87 7.70 -13.58
CA ARG A 24 3.20 8.31 -13.70
C ARG A 24 4.25 7.59 -12.87
N ALA A 25 3.92 7.24 -11.63
CA ALA A 25 4.79 6.49 -10.73
C ALA A 25 5.18 5.11 -11.31
N TYR A 26 4.24 4.41 -11.96
CA TYR A 26 4.53 3.11 -12.57
C TYR A 26 5.20 3.18 -13.95
N THR A 27 4.95 4.23 -14.73
CA THR A 27 5.48 4.37 -16.10
C THR A 27 6.74 5.22 -16.17
N GLY A 28 7.13 5.88 -15.08
CA GLY A 28 8.27 6.81 -15.05
C GLY A 28 8.05 8.09 -15.86
N ILE A 29 6.80 8.46 -16.17
CA ILE A 29 6.51 9.67 -16.95
C ILE A 29 6.65 10.90 -16.02
N PRO A 30 7.50 11.89 -16.37
CA PRO A 30 7.68 13.10 -15.56
C PRO A 30 6.37 13.84 -15.28
N VAL A 31 6.22 14.44 -14.09
CA VAL A 31 4.97 15.06 -13.61
C VAL A 31 4.51 16.23 -14.49
N ASP A 32 5.47 16.97 -15.03
CA ASP A 32 5.32 18.12 -15.93
C ASP A 32 4.95 17.75 -17.37
N SER A 33 5.18 16.50 -17.78
CA SER A 33 4.85 16.03 -19.12
C SER A 33 3.35 15.68 -19.26
N PRO A 34 2.65 16.03 -20.34
CA PRO A 34 1.25 15.67 -20.52
C PRO A 34 1.09 14.14 -20.67
N LEU A 35 0.11 13.56 -19.97
CA LEU A 35 -0.19 12.14 -20.12
C LEU A 35 -0.69 11.83 -21.54
N PRO A 36 -0.22 10.74 -22.18
CA PRO A 36 -0.75 10.30 -23.47
C PRO A 36 -2.27 10.15 -23.45
N LEU A 37 -2.93 10.53 -24.55
CA LEU A 37 -4.40 10.57 -24.61
C LEU A 37 -5.04 9.20 -24.29
N PHE A 38 -4.44 8.11 -24.78
CA PHE A 38 -4.91 6.76 -24.49
C PHE A 38 -4.80 6.42 -22.99
N MET A 39 -3.75 6.87 -22.30
CA MET A 39 -3.60 6.70 -20.85
C MET A 39 -4.65 7.49 -20.07
N ARG A 40 -5.01 8.71 -20.53
CA ARG A 40 -6.11 9.48 -19.94
C ARG A 40 -7.45 8.77 -20.09
N LEU A 41 -7.68 8.09 -21.23
CA LEU A 41 -8.87 7.27 -21.43
C LEU A 41 -8.88 6.05 -20.49
N ILE A 42 -7.76 5.34 -20.39
CA ILE A 42 -7.60 4.20 -19.48
C ILE A 42 -7.82 4.64 -18.03
N ALA A 43 -7.25 5.77 -17.61
CA ALA A 43 -7.42 6.31 -16.26
C ALA A 43 -8.90 6.57 -15.93
N ARG A 44 -9.69 7.10 -16.88
CA ARG A 44 -11.15 7.28 -16.71
C ARG A 44 -11.88 5.95 -16.56
N LEU A 45 -11.49 4.92 -17.32
CA LEU A 45 -12.08 3.59 -17.23
C LEU A 45 -11.74 2.93 -15.88
N VAL A 46 -10.48 3.02 -15.45
CA VAL A 46 -10.01 2.51 -14.15
C VAL A 46 -10.73 3.19 -13.00
N LYS A 47 -10.84 4.53 -13.02
CA LYS A 47 -11.59 5.29 -12.02
C LYS A 47 -13.06 4.90 -11.95
N ARG A 48 -13.73 4.78 -13.11
CA ARG A 48 -15.15 4.35 -13.17
C ARG A 48 -15.35 2.92 -12.69
N SER A 49 -14.50 1.99 -13.14
CA SER A 49 -14.57 0.57 -12.77
C SER A 49 -14.35 0.40 -11.26
N THR A 50 -13.32 1.04 -10.71
CA THR A 50 -13.04 1.01 -9.27
C THR A 50 -14.18 1.63 -8.47
N GLY A 51 -14.66 2.81 -8.88
CA GLY A 51 -15.79 3.46 -8.21
C GLY A 51 -17.06 2.58 -8.17
N LYS A 52 -17.35 1.83 -9.24
CA LYS A 52 -18.46 0.86 -9.26
C LYS A 52 -18.23 -0.28 -8.25
N ARG A 53 -17.04 -0.88 -8.23
CA ARG A 53 -16.69 -1.96 -7.30
C ARG A 53 -16.80 -1.50 -5.84
N LEU A 54 -16.30 -0.32 -5.53
CA LEU A 54 -16.38 0.27 -4.20
C LEU A 54 -17.84 0.47 -3.77
N LYS A 55 -18.71 0.95 -4.66
CA LYS A 55 -20.15 1.06 -4.37
C LYS A 55 -20.80 -0.28 -4.08
N LEU A 56 -20.44 -1.34 -4.83
CA LEU A 56 -20.95 -2.69 -4.59
C LEU A 56 -20.51 -3.24 -3.23
N GLN A 57 -19.26 -2.99 -2.83
CA GLN A 57 -18.70 -3.38 -1.53
C GLN A 57 -19.15 -2.49 -0.36
N GLY A 58 -20.01 -1.49 -0.59
CA GLY A 58 -20.46 -0.55 0.44
C GLY A 58 -19.51 0.60 0.72
N LEU A 59 -18.20 0.42 0.53
CA LEU A 59 -17.19 1.45 0.79
C LEU A 59 -17.43 2.75 0.00
N GLY A 60 -17.93 2.63 -1.24
CA GLY A 60 -18.22 3.78 -2.11
C GLY A 60 -19.44 4.61 -1.70
N ARG A 61 -20.11 4.27 -0.59
CA ARG A 61 -21.17 5.07 0.04
C ARG A 61 -20.65 6.04 1.09
N HIS A 62 -19.42 5.84 1.55
CA HIS A 62 -18.76 6.70 2.53
C HIS A 62 -18.12 7.91 1.87
N THR A 63 -17.92 8.95 2.65
CA THR A 63 -17.11 10.11 2.29
C THR A 63 -15.63 9.73 2.21
N ARG A 64 -14.84 10.58 1.55
CA ARG A 64 -13.39 10.42 1.44
C ARG A 64 -12.73 10.17 2.80
N ASP A 65 -13.06 11.00 3.78
CA ASP A 65 -12.39 10.98 5.09
C ASP A 65 -12.80 9.74 5.89
N GLU A 66 -14.07 9.33 5.83
CA GLU A 66 -14.54 8.06 6.41
C GLU A 66 -13.85 6.84 5.78
N ILE A 67 -13.62 6.84 4.46
CA ILE A 67 -12.89 5.76 3.78
C ILE A 67 -11.47 5.65 4.35
N TYR A 68 -10.78 6.78 4.50
CA TYR A 68 -9.44 6.78 5.08
C TYR A 68 -9.43 6.41 6.56
N GLU A 69 -10.43 6.83 7.33
CA GLU A 69 -10.57 6.44 8.73
C GLU A 69 -10.76 4.93 8.88
N ILE A 70 -11.60 4.31 8.04
CA ILE A 70 -11.77 2.85 7.97
C ILE A 70 -10.43 2.17 7.68
N GLY A 71 -9.70 2.65 6.66
CA GLY A 71 -8.39 2.11 6.31
C GLY A 71 -7.35 2.24 7.42
N CYS A 72 -7.28 3.39 8.09
CA CYS A 72 -6.37 3.60 9.24
C CYS A 72 -6.74 2.72 10.42
N ARG A 73 -8.05 2.51 10.68
CA ARG A 73 -8.53 1.61 11.73
C ARG A 73 -8.14 0.17 11.46
N ASP A 74 -8.23 -0.27 10.20
CA ASP A 74 -7.76 -1.60 9.80
C ASP A 74 -6.23 -1.76 10.02
N LEU A 75 -5.43 -0.76 9.65
CA LEU A 75 -3.98 -0.78 9.88
C LEU A 75 -3.66 -0.88 11.38
N LYS A 76 -4.38 -0.11 12.21
CA LYS A 76 -4.25 -0.20 13.66
C LYS A 76 -4.62 -1.59 14.16
N ALA A 77 -5.70 -2.19 13.67
CA ALA A 77 -6.09 -3.54 14.06
C ALA A 77 -5.03 -4.59 13.68
N ILE A 78 -4.36 -4.44 12.53
CA ILE A 78 -3.24 -5.29 12.13
C ILE A 78 -2.06 -5.11 13.10
N ALA A 79 -1.73 -3.86 13.45
CA ALA A 79 -0.65 -3.55 14.39
C ALA A 79 -0.93 -4.10 15.79
N ASP A 80 -2.15 -3.92 16.29
CA ASP A 80 -2.61 -4.43 17.58
C ASP A 80 -2.59 -5.97 17.60
N PHE A 81 -3.04 -6.61 16.51
CA PHE A 81 -3.00 -8.06 16.39
C PHE A 81 -1.58 -8.61 16.33
N LEU A 82 -0.66 -7.92 15.66
CA LEU A 82 0.75 -8.28 15.64
C LEU A 82 1.35 -8.15 17.05
N GLY A 83 1.07 -7.04 17.74
CA GLY A 83 1.59 -6.77 19.08
C GLY A 83 3.10 -6.93 19.16
N ASN A 84 3.57 -7.74 20.12
CA ASN A 84 5.00 -8.03 20.30
C ASN A 84 5.48 -9.26 19.52
N LYS A 85 4.62 -9.90 18.71
CA LYS A 85 5.01 -11.10 17.96
C LYS A 85 5.94 -10.71 16.80
N PRO A 86 6.94 -11.55 16.47
CA PRO A 86 7.78 -11.28 15.30
C PRO A 86 6.98 -11.41 14.00
N PHE A 87 6.04 -12.36 13.93
CA PHE A 87 5.13 -12.61 12.81
C PHE A 87 3.67 -12.73 13.28
N MET A 88 2.70 -12.66 12.37
CA MET A 88 1.27 -12.64 12.67
C MET A 88 0.82 -13.84 13.51
N MET A 89 1.41 -15.01 13.24
CA MET A 89 1.06 -16.29 13.87
C MET A 89 2.09 -16.78 14.91
N GLY A 90 3.03 -15.92 15.34
CA GLY A 90 4.05 -16.27 16.34
C GLY A 90 5.47 -16.15 15.79
N ASP A 91 6.30 -17.18 16.03
CA ASP A 91 7.76 -17.09 15.83
C ASP A 91 8.24 -17.35 14.39
N LYS A 92 7.40 -17.95 13.54
CA LYS A 92 7.75 -18.26 12.14
C LYS A 92 6.75 -17.63 11.18
N PRO A 93 7.19 -17.14 10.01
CA PRO A 93 6.28 -16.63 9.01
C PRO A 93 5.37 -17.74 8.47
N THR A 94 4.15 -17.37 8.15
CA THR A 94 3.13 -18.24 7.58
C THR A 94 2.57 -17.63 6.29
N THR A 95 1.65 -18.33 5.62
CA THR A 95 0.92 -17.78 4.47
C THR A 95 0.09 -16.55 4.82
N VAL A 96 -0.31 -16.39 6.09
CA VAL A 96 -0.94 -15.17 6.60
C VAL A 96 0.01 -13.99 6.47
N ASP A 97 1.27 -14.19 6.87
CA ASP A 97 2.29 -13.14 6.79
C ASP A 97 2.55 -12.71 5.35
N ALA A 98 2.58 -13.65 4.40
CA ALA A 98 2.70 -13.33 2.98
C ALA A 98 1.54 -12.45 2.46
N SER A 99 0.31 -12.74 2.89
CA SER A 99 -0.88 -11.98 2.51
C SER A 99 -0.88 -10.57 3.12
N VAL A 100 -0.57 -10.48 4.41
CA VAL A 100 -0.52 -9.19 5.13
C VAL A 100 0.65 -8.36 4.63
N PHE A 101 1.80 -8.97 4.37
CA PHE A 101 2.96 -8.33 3.77
C PHE A 101 2.61 -7.72 2.41
N ALA A 102 1.95 -8.47 1.51
CA ALA A 102 1.57 -7.94 0.20
C ALA A 102 0.67 -6.69 0.31
N ILE A 103 -0.29 -6.70 1.24
CA ILE A 103 -1.18 -5.57 1.48
C ILE A 103 -0.40 -4.38 2.04
N LEU A 104 0.34 -4.58 3.14
CA LEU A 104 1.07 -3.52 3.83
C LEU A 104 2.20 -2.94 2.98
N ALA A 105 2.99 -3.76 2.29
CA ALA A 105 4.07 -3.30 1.41
C ALA A 105 3.49 -2.46 0.26
N SER A 106 2.33 -2.84 -0.25
CA SER A 106 1.67 -2.04 -1.27
C SER A 106 1.21 -0.68 -0.71
N ILE A 107 0.83 -0.58 0.56
CA ILE A 107 0.44 0.71 1.16
C ILE A 107 1.67 1.57 1.46
N MET A 108 2.67 0.98 2.11
CA MET A 108 3.78 1.73 2.71
C MET A 108 4.93 1.93 1.75
N TRP A 109 5.32 0.91 0.98
CA TRP A 109 6.57 0.98 0.22
C TRP A 109 6.42 1.60 -1.16
N ILE A 110 5.20 1.77 -1.67
CA ILE A 110 5.00 2.38 -2.99
C ILE A 110 5.29 3.89 -2.98
N PRO A 111 5.77 4.44 -4.10
CA PRO A 111 6.04 5.87 -4.24
C PRO A 111 4.74 6.64 -4.53
N VAL A 112 3.71 6.48 -3.70
CA VAL A 112 2.44 7.23 -3.77
C VAL A 112 2.04 7.69 -2.38
N GLU A 113 1.79 8.99 -2.24
CA GLU A 113 1.40 9.60 -0.98
C GLU A 113 -0.12 9.66 -0.82
N PHE A 114 -0.61 9.19 0.33
CA PHE A 114 -2.02 9.24 0.73
C PHE A 114 -2.15 9.04 2.25
N PRO A 115 -3.26 9.50 2.88
CA PRO A 115 -3.38 9.56 4.34
C PRO A 115 -3.05 8.26 5.10
N MET A 116 -3.44 7.10 4.58
CA MET A 116 -3.11 5.81 5.21
C MET A 116 -1.61 5.53 5.26
N LYS A 117 -0.85 5.90 4.22
CA LYS A 117 0.61 5.73 4.21
C LYS A 117 1.26 6.59 5.29
N SER A 118 0.88 7.87 5.34
CA SER A 118 1.38 8.80 6.37
C SER A 118 1.04 8.32 7.78
N HIS A 119 -0.20 7.89 8.00
CA HIS A 119 -0.63 7.32 9.28
C HIS A 119 0.19 6.08 9.68
N ALA A 120 0.42 5.16 8.74
CA ALA A 120 1.21 3.95 9.01
C ALA A 120 2.64 4.28 9.47
N TYR A 121 3.31 5.22 8.81
CA TYR A 121 4.68 5.61 9.19
C TYR A 121 4.76 6.41 10.49
N GLN A 122 3.80 7.29 10.75
CA GLN A 122 3.83 8.19 11.90
C GLN A 122 3.34 7.52 13.18
N GLU A 123 2.24 6.76 13.09
CA GLU A 123 1.53 6.24 14.26
C GLU A 123 1.78 4.73 14.47
N LEU A 124 2.18 3.99 13.43
CA LEU A 124 2.28 2.53 13.45
C LEU A 124 3.64 1.99 12.94
N PRO A 125 4.78 2.49 13.44
CA PRO A 125 6.11 2.10 12.94
C PRO A 125 6.40 0.59 13.09
N VAL A 126 5.69 -0.11 13.97
CA VAL A 126 5.76 -1.57 14.13
C VAL A 126 5.44 -2.33 12.83
N LEU A 127 4.55 -1.79 11.99
CA LEU A 127 4.17 -2.40 10.72
C LEU A 127 5.32 -2.38 9.71
N ASP A 128 6.06 -1.28 9.68
CA ASP A 128 7.24 -1.14 8.82
C ASP A 128 8.35 -2.10 9.26
N GLN A 129 8.62 -2.18 10.57
CA GLN A 129 9.56 -3.15 11.14
C GLN A 129 9.14 -4.59 10.81
N TYR A 130 7.84 -4.90 10.91
CA TYR A 130 7.29 -6.20 10.53
C TYR A 130 7.51 -6.52 9.06
N LEU A 131 7.25 -5.57 8.15
CA LEU A 131 7.53 -5.74 6.72
C LEU A 131 9.00 -6.09 6.47
N HIS A 132 9.92 -5.39 7.12
CA HIS A 132 11.35 -5.71 7.02
C HIS A 132 11.69 -7.12 7.55
N ARG A 133 11.12 -7.55 8.68
CA ARG A 133 11.33 -8.91 9.20
C ARG A 133 10.85 -9.98 8.23
N VAL A 134 9.63 -9.86 7.71
CA VAL A 134 9.06 -10.80 6.73
C VAL A 134 9.94 -10.82 5.48
N ARG A 135 10.35 -9.64 4.99
CA ARG A 135 11.21 -9.58 3.83
C ARG A 135 12.53 -10.31 4.05
N LYS A 136 13.25 -9.97 5.13
CA LYS A 136 14.56 -10.56 5.45
C LYS A 136 14.46 -12.09 5.57
N GLN A 137 13.35 -12.59 6.10
CA GLN A 137 13.12 -14.03 6.23
C GLN A 137 12.86 -14.74 4.90
N VAL A 138 12.20 -14.09 3.92
CA VAL A 138 11.82 -14.71 2.64
C VAL A 138 12.87 -14.49 1.55
N TRP A 139 13.42 -13.27 1.45
CA TRP A 139 14.36 -12.86 0.40
C TRP A 139 15.77 -12.58 0.93
N GLY A 140 16.04 -12.73 2.23
CA GLY A 140 17.34 -12.38 2.79
C GLY A 140 17.69 -10.91 2.57
N ASN A 141 18.95 -10.67 2.20
CA ASN A 141 19.46 -9.35 1.84
C ASN A 141 19.39 -9.11 0.33
N THR A 142 18.64 -9.91 -0.43
CA THR A 142 18.50 -9.69 -1.87
C THR A 142 17.82 -8.34 -2.11
N VAL A 143 18.51 -7.45 -2.81
CA VAL A 143 17.99 -6.19 -3.30
C VAL A 143 17.51 -6.40 -4.73
N GLU A 144 16.22 -6.24 -4.97
CA GLU A 144 15.65 -6.34 -6.31
C GLU A 144 15.89 -5.04 -7.07
N THR A 145 16.83 -5.05 -8.01
CA THR A 145 17.25 -3.87 -8.78
C THR A 145 16.16 -3.29 -9.68
N TRP A 146 15.10 -4.06 -9.95
CA TRP A 146 13.96 -3.61 -10.73
C TRP A 146 12.96 -2.79 -9.91
N TYR A 147 13.05 -2.77 -8.57
CA TYR A 147 12.19 -1.92 -7.75
C TYR A 147 12.67 -0.47 -7.78
N THR A 148 12.01 0.35 -8.59
CA THR A 148 12.32 1.77 -8.82
C THR A 148 11.59 2.71 -7.86
N GLY A 149 11.18 2.25 -6.67
CA GLY A 149 10.37 3.00 -5.69
C GLY A 149 11.00 4.29 -5.13
N GLY A 150 12.02 4.85 -5.78
CA GLY A 150 12.64 6.14 -5.46
C GLY A 150 13.20 6.15 -4.05
N GLU A 151 12.80 7.16 -3.28
CA GLU A 151 13.19 7.29 -1.87
C GLU A 151 12.76 6.08 -1.02
N GLU A 152 11.62 5.45 -1.32
CA GLU A 152 11.18 4.27 -0.57
C GLU A 152 12.07 3.07 -0.85
N ALA A 153 12.52 2.90 -2.09
CA ALA A 153 13.52 1.90 -2.43
C ALA A 153 14.84 2.17 -1.71
N ALA A 154 15.28 3.44 -1.66
CA ALA A 154 16.49 3.84 -0.94
C ALA A 154 16.38 3.55 0.58
N ARG A 155 15.28 3.95 1.23
CA ARG A 155 15.01 3.66 2.65
C ARG A 155 15.01 2.17 2.93
N MET A 156 14.41 1.40 2.02
CA MET A 156 14.35 -0.04 2.11
C MET A 156 15.75 -0.66 2.02
N TYR A 157 16.59 -0.23 1.07
CA TYR A 157 17.96 -0.71 0.92
C TYR A 157 18.83 -0.37 2.12
N THR A 158 18.77 0.87 2.62
CA THR A 158 19.53 1.30 3.82
C THR A 158 19.27 0.42 5.03
N ARG A 159 18.04 -0.09 5.22
CA ARG A 159 17.71 -0.96 6.35
C ARG A 159 18.03 -2.44 6.13
N LEU A 160 18.21 -2.88 4.87
CA LEU A 160 18.64 -4.24 4.58
C LEU A 160 20.15 -4.42 4.79
N ASP A 161 20.91 -3.33 4.70
CA ASP A 161 22.35 -3.30 4.96
C ASP A 161 22.71 -3.32 6.46
N GLN A 162 21.71 -3.20 7.36
CA GLN A 162 21.84 -3.24 8.82
C GLN A 162 21.48 -4.62 9.41
#